data_AF-A0A3D3R163-F1
#
_entry.id   AF-A0A3D3R163-F1
#
_cell.length_a   1.000
_cell.length_b   1.000
_cell.length_c   1.000
_cell.angle_alpha   90.00
_cell.angle_beta   90.00
_cell.angle_gamma   90.00
#
_symmetry.space_group_name_H-M   'P 1'
#
loop_
_entity.id
_entity.type
_entity.pdbx_description
1 polymer ?
#
loop_
_entity_poly.entity_id
_entity_poly.type
_entity_poly.pdbx_seq_one_letter_code
_entity_poly.pdbx_strand_id
1 'polypeptide(L)'
;MRSEDGFTVVAEIVPGGAADADGRLKPGDKIVAVAQEDGDFVDVVEMKLSKVVRYIRGKRGTIVQLRVKKEKNNAVETYELTRK
;
A
#
# COMPACT_ATOMS: atom_id res chain seq x y z
N MET A 1 15.81 -5.01 -16.94
CA MET A 1 15.69 -5.48 -15.54
C MET A 1 16.03 -4.30 -14.64
N ARG A 2 15.03 -3.60 -14.09
CA ARG A 2 15.26 -2.58 -13.05
C ARG A 2 14.73 -3.17 -11.75
N SER A 3 15.64 -3.71 -10.98
CA SER A 3 15.45 -4.16 -9.60
C SER A 3 16.33 -3.27 -8.76
N GLU A 4 15.97 -2.00 -8.68
CA GLU A 4 16.59 -1.07 -7.76
C GLU A 4 15.60 -0.81 -6.63
N ASP A 5 16.11 -1.04 -5.43
CA ASP A 5 15.59 -0.69 -4.12
C ASP A 5 14.51 -1.61 -3.54
N GLY A 6 14.90 -2.35 -2.51
CA GLY A 6 14.07 -3.23 -1.66
C GLY A 6 12.98 -2.51 -0.86
N PHE A 7 12.48 -1.38 -1.36
CA PHE A 7 11.29 -0.73 -0.87
C PHE A 7 10.15 -1.02 -1.84
N THR A 8 8.97 -1.38 -1.32
CA THR A 8 7.74 -1.32 -2.13
C THR A 8 7.39 0.16 -2.31
N VAL A 9 8.12 0.82 -3.21
CA VAL A 9 7.77 2.13 -3.72
C VAL A 9 6.47 1.92 -4.49
N VAL A 10 5.50 2.81 -4.26
CA VAL A 10 4.27 2.88 -5.03
C VAL A 10 4.67 3.25 -6.46
N ALA A 11 4.99 2.24 -7.27
CA ALA A 11 5.36 2.42 -8.66
C ALA A 11 4.09 2.68 -9.49
N GLU A 12 3.02 1.96 -9.16
CA GLU A 12 1.74 2.04 -9.85
C GLU A 12 0.61 1.82 -8.86
N ILE A 13 -0.38 2.73 -8.90
CA ILE A 13 -1.62 2.57 -8.14
C ILE A 13 -2.46 1.57 -8.91
N VAL A 14 -2.82 0.46 -8.25
CA VAL A 14 -3.58 -0.61 -8.91
C VAL A 14 -5.02 -0.12 -9.16
N PRO A 15 -5.48 0.01 -10.42
CA PRO A 15 -6.82 0.48 -10.73
C PRO A 15 -7.89 -0.47 -10.18
N GLY A 16 -8.93 0.09 -9.56
CA GLY A 16 -9.95 -0.65 -8.83
C GLY A 16 -9.49 -1.19 -7.46
N GLY A 17 -8.29 -0.82 -7.03
CA GLY A 17 -7.77 -1.05 -5.69
C GLY A 17 -8.24 0.03 -4.71
N ALA A 18 -8.06 -0.26 -3.43
CA ALA A 18 -8.43 0.67 -2.37
C ALA A 18 -7.63 2.00 -2.49
N ALA A 19 -6.35 1.92 -2.87
CA ALA A 19 -5.48 3.09 -3.08
C ALA A 19 -5.87 3.95 -4.29
N ASP A 20 -6.47 3.32 -5.31
CA ASP A 20 -7.02 4.01 -6.49
C ASP A 20 -8.33 4.72 -6.14
N ALA A 21 -9.19 4.08 -5.34
CA ALA A 21 -10.46 4.65 -4.90
C ALA A 21 -10.32 5.90 -4.03
N ASP A 22 -9.24 6.01 -3.25
CA ASP A 22 -8.99 7.17 -2.39
C ASP A 22 -8.18 8.28 -3.09
N GLY A 23 -7.28 7.94 -4.02
CA GLY A 23 -6.56 8.91 -4.84
C GLY A 23 -5.57 9.82 -4.10
N ARG A 24 -5.37 9.67 -2.78
CA ARG A 24 -4.37 10.44 -2.01
C ARG A 24 -2.96 9.86 -2.08
N LEU A 25 -2.86 8.55 -2.36
CA LEU A 25 -1.58 7.89 -2.63
C LEU A 25 -0.97 8.46 -3.91
N LYS A 26 0.33 8.76 -3.88
CA LYS A 26 1.04 9.23 -5.07
C LYS A 26 2.16 8.26 -5.45
N PRO A 27 2.46 8.11 -6.75
CA PRO A 27 3.66 7.40 -7.17
C PRO A 27 4.90 8.02 -6.53
N GLY A 28 5.78 7.18 -5.99
CA GLY A 28 6.98 7.60 -5.24
C GLY A 28 6.83 7.56 -3.71
N ASP A 29 5.60 7.42 -3.19
CA ASP A 29 5.42 7.16 -1.77
C ASP A 29 5.87 5.72 -1.41
N LYS A 30 6.31 5.48 -0.16
CA LYS A 30 6.81 4.16 0.28
C LYS A 30 5.79 3.51 1.20
N ILE A 31 5.29 2.32 0.86
CA ILE A 31 4.40 1.58 1.75
C ILE A 31 5.28 0.86 2.78
N VAL A 32 5.02 1.11 4.07
CA VAL A 32 5.75 0.47 5.18
C VAL A 32 4.93 -0.66 5.81
N ALA A 33 3.61 -0.54 5.87
CA ALA A 33 2.77 -1.61 6.40
C ALA A 33 1.37 -1.62 5.76
N VAL A 34 0.73 -2.79 5.79
CA VAL A 34 -0.64 -3.02 5.31
C VAL A 34 -1.40 -3.82 6.36
N ALA A 35 -2.55 -3.33 6.80
CA ALA A 35 -3.50 -4.06 7.65
C ALA A 35 -4.77 -4.39 6.86
N GLN A 36 -5.37 -5.54 7.13
CA GLN A 36 -6.66 -5.94 6.55
C GLN A 36 -7.73 -5.90 7.64
N GLU A 37 -8.82 -5.16 7.40
CA GLU A 37 -9.94 -4.99 8.33
C GLU A 37 -9.44 -4.50 9.71
N ASP A 38 -9.80 -5.18 10.79
CA ASP A 38 -9.29 -4.97 12.16
C ASP A 38 -8.06 -5.84 12.49
N GLY A 39 -7.41 -6.40 11.46
CA GLY A 39 -6.23 -7.22 11.61
C GLY A 39 -4.96 -6.41 11.88
N ASP A 40 -3.90 -7.10 12.29
CA ASP A 40 -2.60 -6.48 12.53
C ASP A 40 -1.98 -5.88 11.25
N PHE A 41 -1.21 -4.80 11.45
CA PHE A 41 -0.36 -4.24 10.41
C PHE A 41 0.75 -5.22 10.07
N VAL A 42 0.70 -5.74 8.84
CA VAL A 42 1.77 -6.56 8.28
C VAL A 42 2.81 -5.62 7.69
N ASP A 43 4.05 -5.72 8.18
CA ASP A 43 5.18 -5.02 7.61
C ASP A 43 5.43 -5.53 6.17
N VAL A 44 5.47 -4.58 5.23
CA VAL A 44 5.68 -4.87 3.81
C VAL A 44 6.99 -4.28 3.27
N VAL A 45 7.83 -3.74 4.15
CA VAL A 45 9.20 -3.33 3.85
C VAL A 45 9.96 -4.58 3.39
N GLU A 46 10.71 -4.48 2.29
CA GLU A 46 11.41 -5.61 1.63
C GLU A 46 10.52 -6.74 1.09
N MET A 47 9.19 -6.61 1.10
CA MET A 47 8.33 -7.57 0.39
C MET A 47 8.34 -7.33 -1.12
N LYS A 48 8.25 -8.43 -1.87
CA LYS A 48 8.03 -8.37 -3.33
C LYS A 48 6.69 -7.68 -3.63
N LEU A 49 6.68 -6.78 -4.61
CA LEU A 49 5.48 -6.07 -5.10
C LEU A 49 4.29 -7.02 -5.32
N SER A 50 4.52 -8.18 -5.94
CA SER A 50 3.46 -9.18 -6.20
C SER A 50 2.78 -9.67 -4.92
N LYS A 51 3.51 -9.75 -3.81
CA LYS A 51 2.97 -10.17 -2.50
C LYS A 51 2.17 -9.03 -1.88
N VAL A 52 2.68 -7.79 -1.91
CA VAL A 52 1.97 -6.60 -1.43
C VAL A 52 0.66 -6.40 -2.20
N VAL A 53 0.71 -6.53 -3.53
CA VAL A 53 -0.49 -6.43 -4.38
C VAL A 53 -1.53 -7.49 -4.00
N ARG A 54 -1.14 -8.70 -3.57
CA ARG A 54 -2.09 -9.69 -3.04
C ARG A 54 -2.71 -9.27 -1.70
N TYR A 55 -1.91 -8.68 -0.80
CA TYR A 55 -2.45 -8.13 0.45
C TYR A 55 -3.40 -6.95 0.19
N ILE A 56 -3.15 -6.15 -0.85
CA ILE A 56 -4.03 -5.04 -1.25
C ILE A 56 -5.28 -5.56 -1.99
N ARG A 57 -5.14 -6.52 -2.92
CA ARG A 57 -6.22 -7.21 -3.67
C ARG A 57 -6.88 -8.33 -2.84
N GLY A 58 -7.26 -8.01 -1.61
CA GLY A 58 -8.05 -8.88 -0.74
C GLY A 58 -9.51 -9.04 -1.24
N LYS A 59 -10.35 -9.66 -0.41
CA LYS A 59 -11.77 -9.88 -0.73
C LYS A 59 -12.51 -8.55 -0.93
N ARG A 60 -13.39 -8.47 -1.93
CA ARG A 60 -14.32 -7.34 -2.09
C ARG A 60 -15.19 -7.18 -0.83
N GLY A 61 -15.47 -5.93 -0.45
CA GLY A 61 -16.24 -5.59 0.76
C GLY A 61 -15.44 -5.52 2.05
N THR A 62 -14.11 -5.71 2.02
CA THR A 62 -13.25 -5.61 3.21
C THR A 62 -12.51 -4.26 3.24
N ILE A 63 -12.20 -3.78 4.44
CA ILE A 63 -11.41 -2.56 4.65
C ILE A 63 -9.92 -2.94 4.64
N VAL A 64 -9.06 -2.06 4.16
CA VAL A 64 -7.60 -2.21 4.20
C VAL A 64 -6.98 -0.89 4.61
N GLN A 65 -6.04 -0.94 5.54
CA GLN A 65 -5.31 0.24 6.00
C GLN A 65 -3.89 0.16 5.48
N LEU A 66 -3.41 1.19 4.78
CA LEU A 66 -2.04 1.29 4.32
C LEU A 66 -1.31 2.38 5.09
N ARG A 67 -0.19 2.00 5.71
CA ARG A 67 0.76 2.96 6.24
C ARG A 67 1.79 3.29 5.17
N VAL A 68 1.80 4.56 4.82
CA VAL A 68 2.62 5.10 3.76
C VAL A 68 3.54 6.15 4.35
N LYS A 69 4.83 6.00 4.08
CA LYS A 69 5.86 6.97 4.40
C LYS A 69 6.07 7.87 3.19
N LYS A 70 5.71 9.14 3.35
CA LYS A 70 5.96 10.19 2.36
C LYS A 70 7.46 10.46 2.28
N GLU A 71 8.02 10.49 1.07
CA GLU A 71 9.45 10.76 0.88
C GLU A 71 9.82 12.21 1.25
N LYS A 72 8.92 13.17 0.97
CA LYS A 72 9.19 14.61 1.17
C LYS A 72 9.42 15.02 2.62
N ASN A 73 8.67 14.46 3.56
CA ASN A 73 8.66 14.89 4.96
C ASN A 73 8.92 13.73 5.93
N ASN A 74 9.22 12.52 5.43
CA ASN A 74 9.32 11.29 6.21
C ASN A 74 8.10 11.01 7.12
N ALA A 75 6.97 11.69 6.89
CA ALA A 75 5.77 11.48 7.68
C ALA A 75 5.13 10.15 7.29
N VAL A 76 4.70 9.40 8.30
CA VAL A 76 3.94 8.17 8.11
C VAL A 76 2.47 8.53 8.22
N GLU A 77 1.77 8.48 7.10
CA GLU A 77 0.33 8.63 7.03
C GLU A 77 -0.35 7.27 6.93
N THR A 78 -1.48 7.12 7.59
CA THR A 78 -2.31 5.91 7.50
C THR A 78 -3.53 6.23 6.66
N TYR A 79 -3.73 5.45 5.60
CA TYR A 79 -4.87 5.56 4.71
C TYR A 79 -5.76 4.34 4.88
N GLU A 80 -7.00 4.56 5.29
CA GLU A 80 -8.02 3.50 5.40
C GLU A 80 -8.88 3.50 4.16
N LEU A 81 -9.05 2.32 3.56
CA LEU A 81 -9.58 2.21 2.23
C LEU A 81 -10.56 1.03 2.18
N THR A 82 -11.74 1.24 1.61
CA THR A 82 -12.76 0.20 1.51
C THR A 82 -12.72 -0.45 0.13
N ARG A 83 -12.57 -1.79 0.06
CA ARG A 83 -12.63 -2.53 -1.20
C ARG A 83 -14.08 -2.63 -1.68
N LYS A 84 -14.36 -2.16 -2.90
CA LYS A 84 -15.66 -2.34 -3.56
C LYS A 84 -15.64 -3.51 -4.54
#